data_AF-E0VPQ4-F1
#
_entry.id   AF-E0VPQ4-F1
#
_cell.length_a   1.000
_cell.length_b   1.000
_cell.length_c   1.000
_cell.angle_alpha   90.00
_cell.angle_beta   90.00
_cell.angle_gamma   90.00
#
_symmetry.space_group_name_H-M   'P 1'
#
loop_
_entity.id
_entity.type
_entity.pdbx_description
1 polymer ?
#
loop_
_entity_poly.entity_id
_entity_poly.type
_entity_poly.pdbx_seq_one_letter_code
_entity_poly.pdbx_strand_id
1 'polypeptide(L)'
;MNAPAVSFTIATTENGEIIILPNVSISLTFKHTIKTRHPKTKIIKRKLHKNEQPSGIFGSTDCYYFNKESDWMNHGCKVSSTSQEHTECICNHLSTIGLLMSLHHYEPDTVLETVSLVSSSITIIALILTLLVFILFDSIKNERILIGVWCTVYAILLHYAFMAAFAWMFIEGCHLYRMLVLVFESYIEFKFIYLLIGYGMPFIIVIVTELVGFLSREQPYGQDELCWLKTPNYVWAFNGPVFLLTSDEGEKRR
;
A
#
# COMPACT_ATOMS: atom_id res chain seq x y z
N MET A 1 22.73 14.67 1.49
CA MET A 1 22.52 14.24 2.89
C MET A 1 23.87 14.34 3.58
N ASN A 2 24.02 15.28 4.52
CA ASN A 2 25.27 15.40 5.28
C ASN A 2 25.22 14.35 6.41
N ALA A 3 26.29 13.56 6.55
CA ALA A 3 26.37 12.56 7.61
C ALA A 3 26.25 13.24 8.99
N PRO A 4 25.55 12.63 9.97
CA PRO A 4 25.47 13.17 11.32
C PRO A 4 26.87 13.22 11.96
N ALA A 5 27.14 14.28 12.72
CA ALA A 5 28.37 14.39 13.48
C ALA A 5 28.23 13.54 14.75
N VAL A 6 29.15 12.59 14.92
CA VAL A 6 29.19 11.68 16.06
C VAL A 6 30.18 12.22 17.07
N SER A 7 29.75 12.51 18.30
CA SER A 7 30.61 12.96 19.39
C SER A 7 30.51 12.02 20.58
N PHE A 8 31.64 11.46 21.01
CA PHE A 8 31.68 10.58 22.18
C PHE A 8 32.17 11.36 23.39
N THR A 9 31.38 11.38 24.46
CA THR A 9 31.79 11.96 25.74
C THR A 9 31.62 10.89 26.80
N ILE A 10 32.72 10.49 27.42
CA ILE A 10 32.68 9.69 28.65
C ILE A 10 33.32 10.65 29.68
N ALA A 11 32.78 10.84 30.90
CA ALA A 11 33.29 11.80 31.92
C ALA A 11 32.75 11.48 33.34
N THR A 12 33.55 11.67 34.37
CA THR A 12 33.26 11.86 35.82
C THR A 12 34.21 12.94 36.33
N THR A 13 34.35 13.20 37.63
CA THR A 13 35.27 14.22 38.16
C THR A 13 35.75 13.81 39.55
N GLU A 14 37.07 13.85 39.82
CA GLU A 14 37.68 13.66 41.14
C GLU A 14 38.62 14.85 41.39
N ASN A 15 38.55 15.48 42.57
CA ASN A 15 39.31 16.68 42.94
C ASN A 15 39.13 17.92 42.04
N GLY A 16 37.96 18.07 41.39
CA GLY A 16 37.66 19.21 40.51
C GLY A 16 38.20 19.09 39.08
N GLU A 17 38.77 17.93 38.73
CA GLU A 17 39.26 17.59 37.39
C GLU A 17 38.39 16.48 36.77
N ILE A 18 38.13 16.52 35.46
CA ILE A 18 37.18 15.64 34.74
C ILE A 18 37.81 14.23 34.47
N ILE A 19 37.30 13.18 35.10
CA ILE A 19 37.68 11.74 35.04
C ILE A 19 36.62 10.84 34.41
N ILE A 20 36.77 10.44 33.17
CA ILE A 20 35.90 9.56 32.36
C ILE A 20 35.60 8.11 32.92
N LEU A 21 34.33 7.71 33.26
CA LEU A 21 33.94 6.33 33.73
C LEU A 21 32.58 5.79 33.20
N PRO A 22 32.17 4.51 33.46
CA PRO A 22 32.26 3.32 32.59
C PRO A 22 30.93 2.94 31.90
N ASN A 23 29.85 3.71 32.10
CA ASN A 23 28.57 3.51 31.41
C ASN A 23 28.58 4.39 30.16
N VAL A 24 29.02 3.80 29.05
CA VAL A 24 29.24 4.49 27.78
C VAL A 24 27.90 4.96 27.21
N SER A 25 27.58 6.24 27.38
CA SER A 25 26.47 6.89 26.68
C SER A 25 26.95 7.50 25.37
N ILE A 26 26.29 7.18 24.26
CA ILE A 26 26.61 7.76 22.95
C ILE A 26 25.70 8.97 22.74
N SER A 27 26.31 10.12 22.44
CA SER A 27 25.57 11.31 21.99
C SER A 27 25.74 11.51 20.47
N LEU A 28 24.64 11.75 19.77
CA LEU A 28 24.62 11.93 18.33
C LEU A 28 23.93 13.24 17.98
N THR A 29 24.65 14.08 17.21
CA THR A 29 24.15 15.38 16.77
C THR A 29 23.72 15.31 15.32
N PHE A 30 22.41 15.42 15.09
CA PHE A 30 21.80 15.48 13.77
C PHE A 30 21.64 16.92 13.34
N LYS A 31 22.30 17.31 12.24
CA LYS A 31 22.06 18.62 11.63
C LYS A 31 20.78 18.59 10.82
N HIS A 32 19.89 19.55 11.06
CA HIS A 32 18.66 19.69 10.31
C HIS A 32 18.95 20.23 8.91
N THR A 33 18.32 19.64 7.89
CA THR A 33 18.33 20.20 6.53
C THR A 33 17.29 21.34 6.39
N ILE A 34 16.32 21.39 7.30
CA ILE A 34 15.19 22.32 7.31
C ILE A 34 15.11 22.98 8.68
N LYS A 35 15.01 24.32 8.73
CA LYS A 35 14.88 25.05 9.99
C LYS A 35 13.56 24.71 10.68
N THR A 36 13.62 24.36 11.97
CA THR A 36 12.41 24.08 12.76
C THR A 36 11.76 25.38 13.22
N ARG A 37 10.42 25.39 13.26
CA ARG A 37 9.63 26.52 13.76
C ARG A 37 9.21 26.26 15.20
N HIS A 38 9.21 27.31 16.02
CA HIS A 38 8.64 27.21 17.37
C HIS A 38 7.15 26.84 17.30
N PRO A 39 6.67 25.98 18.21
CA PRO A 39 5.29 25.55 18.21
C PRO A 39 4.38 26.76 18.41
N LYS A 40 3.56 27.08 17.40
CA LYS A 40 2.26 27.67 17.69
C LYS A 40 1.41 26.52 18.21
N THR A 41 0.66 26.72 19.28
CA THR A 41 -0.06 25.72 20.10
C THR A 41 -1.07 24.84 19.35
N LYS A 42 -1.10 24.86 18.02
CA LYS A 42 -2.00 24.07 17.19
C LYS A 42 -1.22 23.44 16.04
N ILE A 43 -1.11 22.10 16.06
CA ILE A 43 -0.66 21.30 14.91
C ILE A 43 -1.78 21.39 13.87
N ILE A 44 -1.59 22.22 12.84
CA ILE A 44 -2.57 22.38 11.76
C ILE A 44 -2.11 21.48 10.60
N LYS A 45 -2.88 20.43 10.31
CA LYS A 45 -2.74 19.67 9.05
C LYS A 45 -3.16 20.61 7.91
N ARG A 46 -2.20 21.12 7.13
CA ARG A 46 -2.47 21.95 5.94
C ARG A 46 -1.64 21.47 4.76
N LYS A 47 -2.20 21.55 3.56
CA LYS A 47 -1.43 21.40 2.32
C LYS A 47 -0.47 22.58 2.19
N LEU A 48 0.81 22.29 1.93
CA LEU A 48 1.79 23.33 1.67
C LEU A 48 1.49 24.01 0.33
N HIS A 49 1.65 25.32 0.29
CA HIS A 49 1.56 26.07 -0.96
C HIS A 49 2.74 25.69 -1.87
N LYS A 50 2.58 25.74 -3.20
CA LYS A 50 3.61 25.31 -4.18
C LYS A 50 5.01 25.91 -3.98
N ASN A 51 5.11 27.05 -3.30
CA ASN A 51 6.37 27.77 -3.06
C ASN A 51 6.81 27.74 -1.58
N GLU A 52 6.13 26.98 -0.73
CA GLU A 52 6.41 26.89 0.69
C GLU A 52 7.22 25.62 0.98
N GLN A 53 8.32 25.75 1.72
CA GLN A 53 9.11 24.59 2.14
C GLN A 53 8.52 23.98 3.42
N PRO A 54 8.54 22.63 3.57
CA PRO A 54 8.21 21.98 4.83
C PRO A 54 9.09 22.53 5.93
N SER A 55 8.53 22.73 7.14
CA SER A 55 9.28 23.16 8.33
C SER A 55 8.94 22.21 9.47
N GLY A 56 9.97 21.65 10.12
CA GLY A 56 9.80 20.76 11.26
C GLY A 56 9.30 21.52 12.50
N ILE A 57 8.56 20.84 13.38
CA ILE A 57 8.11 21.42 14.65
C ILE A 57 9.22 21.22 15.69
N PHE A 58 9.60 22.30 16.39
CA PHE A 58 10.56 22.21 17.49
C PHE A 58 10.04 21.27 18.59
N GLY A 59 10.80 20.21 18.90
CA GLY A 59 10.45 19.21 19.92
C GLY A 59 9.60 18.03 19.46
N SER A 60 9.32 17.88 18.15
CA SER A 60 8.57 16.74 17.59
C SER A 60 9.46 15.54 17.21
N THR A 61 10.70 15.52 17.69
CA THR A 61 11.72 14.56 17.28
C THR A 61 11.79 13.40 18.25
N ASP A 62 11.78 12.16 17.74
CA ASP A 62 12.02 10.96 18.52
C ASP A 62 13.33 10.26 18.09
N CYS A 63 14.05 9.68 19.06
CA CYS A 63 15.32 8.99 18.84
C CYS A 63 15.12 7.46 18.84
N TYR A 64 15.47 6.80 17.74
CA TYR A 64 15.41 5.34 17.60
C TYR A 64 16.77 4.75 17.28
N TYR A 65 17.00 3.51 17.69
CA TYR A 65 18.18 2.72 17.32
C TYR A 65 17.77 1.39 16.69
N PHE A 66 18.66 0.83 15.87
CA PHE A 66 18.44 -0.47 15.23
C PHE A 66 19.03 -1.62 16.09
N ASN A 67 18.19 -2.59 16.47
CA ASN A 67 18.59 -3.76 17.24
C ASN A 67 19.13 -4.89 16.34
N LYS A 68 19.86 -5.86 16.92
CA LYS A 68 20.35 -7.07 16.27
C LYS A 68 19.22 -8.00 15.76
N GLU A 69 18.03 -7.87 16.34
CA GLU A 69 16.81 -8.57 15.93
C GLU A 69 16.17 -7.97 14.67
N SER A 70 16.84 -7.00 14.03
CA SER A 70 16.36 -6.29 12.83
C SER A 70 15.12 -5.43 13.07
N ASP A 71 15.01 -4.84 14.26
CA ASP A 71 13.88 -4.00 14.65
C ASP A 71 14.32 -2.61 15.16
N TRP A 72 13.44 -1.62 15.01
CA TRP A 72 13.66 -0.24 15.46
C TRP A 72 13.11 -0.03 16.87
N MET A 73 14.00 0.30 17.80
CA MET A 73 13.67 0.42 19.22
C MET A 73 13.94 1.85 19.72
N ASN A 74 13.15 2.32 20.68
CA ASN A 74 13.31 3.64 21.31
C ASN A 74 13.79 3.56 22.78
N HIS A 75 13.83 2.36 23.37
CA HIS A 75 14.19 2.22 24.77
C HIS A 75 15.68 2.49 25.00
N GLY A 76 15.98 3.24 26.07
CA GLY A 76 17.36 3.63 26.37
C GLY A 76 17.90 4.81 25.55
N CYS A 77 17.14 5.31 24.57
CA CYS A 77 17.46 6.50 23.78
C CYS A 77 16.50 7.66 24.10
N LYS A 78 17.03 8.87 24.29
CA LYS A 78 16.23 10.08 24.58
C LYS A 78 16.81 11.29 23.86
N VAL A 79 15.94 12.24 23.51
CA VAL A 79 16.38 13.56 23.06
C VAL A 79 16.96 14.31 24.25
N SER A 80 18.22 14.75 24.13
CA SER A 80 18.87 15.56 25.15
C SER A 80 18.62 17.04 24.92
N SER A 81 18.83 17.49 23.68
CA SER A 81 18.67 18.89 23.29
C SER A 81 18.13 18.99 21.87
N THR A 82 17.30 19.99 21.62
CA THR A 82 16.83 20.33 20.28
C THR A 82 17.05 21.81 20.06
N SER A 83 17.62 22.16 18.92
CA SER A 83 17.84 23.51 18.43
C SER A 83 17.12 23.70 17.08
N GLN A 84 17.18 24.91 16.52
CA GLN A 84 16.64 25.18 15.19
C GLN A 84 17.39 24.43 14.08
N GLU A 85 18.68 24.17 14.32
CA GLU A 85 19.62 23.63 13.32
C GLU A 85 20.16 22.24 13.65
N HIS A 86 19.98 21.77 14.88
CA HIS A 86 20.43 20.43 15.29
C HIS A 86 19.53 19.81 16.34
N THR A 87 19.47 18.48 16.37
CA THR A 87 18.90 17.70 17.48
C THR A 87 19.97 16.74 18.00
N GLU A 88 20.10 16.65 19.32
CA GLU A 88 21.02 15.77 20.03
C GLU A 88 20.26 14.61 20.69
N CYS A 89 20.60 13.38 20.32
CA CYS A 89 20.05 12.15 20.87
C CYS A 89 21.10 11.45 21.72
N ILE A 90 20.74 11.05 22.94
CA ILE A 90 21.61 10.28 23.84
C ILE A 90 21.03 8.88 24.04
N CYS A 91 21.85 7.85 23.86
CA CYS A 91 21.52 6.46 24.16
C CYS A 91 22.46 5.88 25.22
N ASN A 92 21.94 5.02 26.11
CA ASN A 92 22.70 4.37 27.18
C ASN A 92 23.33 3.02 26.77
N HIS A 93 23.41 2.73 25.47
CA HIS A 93 23.91 1.48 24.92
C HIS A 93 24.74 1.72 23.65
N LEU A 94 25.59 0.74 23.33
CA LEU A 94 26.32 0.69 22.07
C LEU A 94 25.48 -0.07 21.03
N SER A 95 25.00 0.63 20.00
CA SER A 95 24.35 -0.01 18.84
C SER A 95 25.34 -0.13 17.66
N THR A 96 25.17 -1.14 16.82
CA THR A 96 26.01 -1.45 15.64
C THR A 96 25.77 -0.52 14.43
N ILE A 97 25.32 0.72 14.69
CA ILE A 97 24.94 1.80 13.77
C ILE A 97 23.48 1.73 13.27
N GLY A 98 22.79 2.86 13.45
CA GLY A 98 21.53 3.25 12.84
C GLY A 98 20.73 4.15 13.76
N LEU A 99 20.97 5.47 13.75
CA LEU A 99 20.02 6.44 14.31
C LEU A 99 19.28 7.14 13.18
N LEU A 100 17.98 6.84 13.09
CA LEU A 100 17.04 7.49 12.21
C LEU A 100 16.21 8.47 13.04
N MET A 101 16.27 9.75 12.68
CA MET A 101 15.44 10.80 13.26
C MET A 101 14.14 10.86 12.46
N SER A 102 13.04 10.33 13.00
CA SER A 102 11.74 10.48 12.34
C SER A 102 11.13 11.84 12.71
N LEU A 103 10.94 12.70 11.70
CA LEU A 103 10.22 13.97 11.83
C LEU A 103 8.71 13.82 11.61
N HIS A 104 8.22 12.61 11.38
CA HIS A 104 6.80 12.35 11.15
C HIS A 104 6.39 10.97 11.67
N HIS A 105 5.42 10.96 12.59
CA HIS A 105 4.76 9.73 13.01
C HIS A 105 3.93 9.23 11.83
N TYR A 106 4.40 8.17 11.16
CA TYR A 106 3.64 7.50 10.11
C TYR A 106 2.57 6.64 10.80
N GLU A 107 1.34 7.13 10.83
CA GLU A 107 0.19 6.28 11.15
C GLU A 107 -0.05 5.34 9.96
N PRO A 108 0.05 4.01 10.13
CA PRO A 108 -0.23 3.09 9.04
C PRO A 108 -1.67 3.27 8.57
N ASP A 109 -1.86 3.40 7.26
CA ASP A 109 -3.17 3.44 6.61
C ASP A 109 -3.84 2.05 6.68
N THR A 110 -4.27 1.66 7.89
CA THR A 110 -4.93 0.38 8.22
C THR A 110 -6.15 0.08 7.35
N VAL A 111 -6.78 1.12 6.79
CA VAL A 111 -8.01 0.99 6.00
C VAL A 111 -7.75 0.29 4.66
N LEU A 112 -6.64 0.60 3.98
CA LEU A 112 -6.39 0.02 2.66
C LEU A 112 -5.89 -1.42 2.77
N GLU A 113 -5.10 -1.71 3.80
CA GLU A 113 -4.72 -3.06 4.19
C GLU A 113 -5.96 -3.91 4.52
N THR A 114 -6.91 -3.36 5.30
CA THR A 114 -8.17 -4.04 5.62
C THR A 114 -9.01 -4.30 4.36
N VAL A 115 -9.12 -3.31 3.47
CA VAL A 115 -9.89 -3.45 2.22
C VAL A 115 -9.26 -4.49 1.30
N SER A 116 -7.94 -4.48 1.13
CA SER A 116 -7.17 -5.46 0.36
C SER A 116 -7.36 -6.89 0.89
N LEU A 117 -7.27 -7.06 2.21
CA LEU A 117 -7.45 -8.35 2.88
C LEU A 117 -8.87 -8.89 2.67
N VAL A 118 -9.88 -8.05 2.86
CA VAL A 118 -11.28 -8.42 2.72
C VAL A 118 -11.61 -8.73 1.26
N SER A 119 -11.20 -7.89 0.31
CA SER A 119 -11.49 -8.08 -1.12
C SER A 119 -10.82 -9.34 -1.68
N SER A 120 -9.57 -9.59 -1.32
CA SER A 120 -8.83 -10.79 -1.71
C SER A 120 -9.43 -12.07 -1.13
N SER A 121 -9.87 -12.02 0.13
CA SER A 121 -10.56 -13.16 0.77
C SER A 121 -11.88 -13.47 0.06
N ILE A 122 -12.67 -12.44 -0.28
CA ILE A 122 -13.95 -12.61 -1.00
C ILE A 122 -13.75 -13.21 -2.39
N THR A 123 -12.75 -12.76 -3.15
CA THR A 123 -12.47 -13.31 -4.48
C THR A 123 -11.99 -14.76 -4.41
N ILE A 124 -11.12 -15.10 -3.46
CA ILE A 124 -10.66 -16.48 -3.25
C ILE A 124 -11.84 -17.39 -2.87
N ILE A 125 -12.70 -16.97 -1.95
CA ILE A 125 -13.88 -17.74 -1.55
C ILE A 125 -14.82 -17.93 -2.75
N ALA A 126 -15.08 -16.89 -3.54
CA ALA A 126 -15.90 -16.99 -4.74
C ALA A 126 -15.30 -17.96 -5.77
N LEU A 127 -13.98 -17.97 -5.95
CA LEU A 127 -13.27 -18.91 -6.84
C LEU A 127 -13.34 -20.36 -6.32
N ILE A 128 -13.22 -20.58 -5.01
CA ILE A 128 -13.35 -21.92 -4.42
C ILE A 128 -14.79 -22.42 -4.55
N LEU A 129 -15.78 -21.58 -4.24
CA LEU A 129 -17.19 -21.94 -4.35
C LEU A 129 -17.56 -22.27 -5.79
N THR A 130 -17.06 -21.50 -6.75
CA THR A 130 -17.25 -21.81 -8.17
C THR A 130 -16.62 -23.18 -8.51
N LEU A 131 -15.35 -23.41 -8.17
CA LEU A 131 -14.72 -24.71 -8.42
C LEU A 131 -15.47 -25.90 -7.78
N LEU A 132 -15.95 -25.75 -6.54
CA LEU A 132 -16.72 -26.78 -5.86
C LEU A 132 -18.05 -27.08 -6.59
N VAL A 133 -18.76 -26.03 -7.01
CA VAL A 133 -20.00 -26.17 -7.78
C VAL A 133 -19.73 -26.92 -9.09
N PHE A 134 -18.66 -26.59 -9.80
CA PHE A 134 -18.28 -27.27 -11.05
C PHE A 134 -18.05 -28.79 -10.84
N ILE A 135 -17.30 -29.16 -9.80
CA ILE A 135 -17.01 -30.56 -9.47
C ILE A 135 -18.28 -31.32 -9.08
N LEU A 136 -19.17 -30.68 -8.31
CA LEU A 136 -20.44 -31.29 -7.88
C LEU A 136 -21.39 -31.49 -9.07
N PHE A 137 -21.47 -30.53 -10.01
CA PHE A 137 -22.30 -30.65 -11.21
C PHE A 137 -21.79 -31.72 -12.18
N ASP A 138 -20.48 -31.87 -12.37
CA ASP A 138 -19.93 -32.96 -13.20
C ASP A 138 -20.28 -34.36 -12.63
N SER A 139 -20.45 -34.45 -11.31
CA SER A 139 -20.83 -35.68 -10.60
C SER A 139 -22.33 -36.02 -10.73
N ILE A 140 -23.20 -35.05 -11.02
CA ILE A 140 -24.66 -35.22 -11.12
C ILE A 140 -25.10 -35.10 -12.60
N LYS A 141 -24.76 -36.10 -13.42
CA LYS A 141 -25.25 -36.22 -14.80
C LYS A 141 -26.67 -36.79 -14.82
N ASN A 142 -27.71 -35.94 -14.90
CA ASN A 142 -29.05 -36.47 -15.20
C ASN A 142 -30.00 -35.56 -16.02
N GLU A 143 -29.81 -34.25 -16.14
CA GLU A 143 -30.68 -33.39 -16.97
C GLU A 143 -29.91 -32.30 -17.74
N ARG A 144 -29.96 -32.36 -19.08
CA ARG A 144 -29.19 -31.48 -19.99
C ARG A 144 -29.63 -30.01 -19.97
N ILE A 145 -30.92 -29.73 -19.69
CA ILE A 145 -31.46 -28.37 -19.70
C ILE A 145 -31.04 -27.60 -18.43
N LEU A 146 -31.10 -28.28 -17.28
CA LEU A 146 -30.67 -27.71 -16.00
C LEU A 146 -29.16 -27.41 -16.05
N ILE A 147 -28.36 -28.31 -16.64
CA ILE A 147 -26.92 -28.09 -16.87
C ILE A 147 -26.63 -26.78 -17.62
N GLY A 148 -27.40 -26.45 -18.67
CA GLY A 148 -27.14 -25.27 -19.51
C GLY A 148 -27.30 -23.95 -18.76
N VAL A 149 -28.37 -23.81 -17.97
CA VAL A 149 -28.64 -22.59 -17.19
C VAL A 149 -27.59 -22.39 -16.11
N TRP A 150 -27.25 -23.45 -15.36
CA TRP A 150 -26.20 -23.37 -14.33
C TRP A 150 -24.82 -23.11 -14.93
N CYS A 151 -24.54 -23.67 -16.11
CA CYS A 151 -23.32 -23.42 -16.86
C CYS A 151 -23.17 -21.95 -17.27
N THR A 152 -24.25 -21.31 -17.73
CA THR A 152 -24.27 -19.87 -18.06
C THR A 152 -24.06 -19.00 -16.83
N VAL A 153 -24.81 -19.25 -15.74
CA VAL A 153 -24.66 -18.50 -14.48
C VAL A 153 -23.25 -18.64 -13.94
N TYR A 154 -22.71 -19.86 -13.98
CA TYR A 154 -21.34 -20.16 -13.58
C TYR A 154 -20.31 -19.39 -14.39
N ALA A 155 -20.43 -19.41 -15.72
CA ALA A 155 -19.50 -18.73 -16.61
C ALA A 155 -19.51 -17.21 -16.41
N ILE A 156 -20.68 -16.61 -16.13
CA ILE A 156 -20.82 -15.18 -15.81
C ILE A 156 -20.11 -14.85 -14.48
N LEU A 157 -20.36 -15.64 -13.44
CA LEU A 157 -19.73 -15.45 -12.12
C LEU A 157 -18.21 -15.61 -12.20
N LEU A 158 -17.74 -16.62 -12.94
CA LEU A 158 -16.31 -16.87 -13.11
C LEU A 158 -15.65 -15.76 -13.93
N HIS A 159 -16.31 -15.25 -14.97
CA HIS A 159 -15.84 -14.09 -15.74
C HIS A 159 -15.71 -12.84 -14.85
N TYR A 160 -16.73 -12.54 -14.04
CA TYR A 160 -16.69 -11.43 -13.08
C TYR A 160 -15.58 -11.59 -12.05
N ALA A 161 -15.49 -12.77 -11.42
CA ALA A 161 -14.50 -13.04 -10.37
C ALA A 161 -13.07 -12.92 -10.89
N PHE A 162 -12.80 -13.46 -12.09
CA PHE A 162 -11.51 -13.33 -12.75
C PHE A 162 -11.17 -11.85 -13.01
N MET A 163 -12.08 -11.09 -13.62
CA MET A 163 -11.85 -9.68 -13.92
C MET A 163 -11.67 -8.82 -12.65
N ALA A 164 -12.44 -9.11 -11.61
CA ALA A 164 -12.28 -8.46 -10.31
C ALA A 164 -10.92 -8.77 -9.68
N ALA A 165 -10.45 -10.02 -9.76
CA ALA A 165 -9.11 -10.38 -9.28
C ALA A 165 -8.01 -9.59 -10.01
N PHE A 166 -8.08 -9.47 -11.35
CA PHE A 166 -7.14 -8.65 -12.11
C PHE A 166 -7.18 -7.16 -11.73
N ALA A 167 -8.38 -6.59 -11.58
CA ALA A 167 -8.55 -5.19 -11.20
C ALA A 167 -7.98 -4.91 -9.79
N TRP A 168 -8.27 -5.78 -8.82
CA TRP A 168 -7.74 -5.67 -7.46
C TRP A 168 -6.23 -5.88 -7.41
N MET A 169 -5.67 -6.86 -8.12
CA MET A 169 -4.21 -7.05 -8.20
C MET A 169 -3.49 -5.83 -8.79
N PHE A 170 -4.09 -5.18 -9.80
CA PHE A 170 -3.54 -3.95 -10.37
C PHE A 170 -3.60 -2.78 -9.37
N ILE A 171 -4.70 -2.62 -8.65
CA ILE A 171 -4.85 -1.59 -7.60
C ILE A 171 -3.82 -1.79 -6.49
N GLU A 172 -3.65 -3.03 -6.01
CA GLU A 172 -2.64 -3.37 -5.00
C GLU A 172 -1.23 -3.08 -5.52
N GLY A 173 -0.92 -3.41 -6.78
CA GLY A 173 0.35 -3.07 -7.40
C GLY A 173 0.61 -1.56 -7.46
N CYS A 174 -0.40 -0.77 -7.83
CA CYS A 174 -0.33 0.69 -7.83
C CYS A 174 -0.17 1.26 -6.41
N HIS A 175 -0.86 0.68 -5.42
CA HIS A 175 -0.77 1.07 -4.03
C HIS A 175 0.63 0.83 -3.47
N LEU A 176 1.18 -0.38 -3.66
CA LEU A 176 2.54 -0.72 -3.26
C LEU A 176 3.59 0.17 -3.94
N TYR A 177 3.43 0.42 -5.25
CA TYR A 177 4.31 1.33 -5.98
C TYR A 177 4.30 2.75 -5.38
N ARG A 178 3.11 3.28 -5.05
CA ARG A 178 2.98 4.60 -4.44
C ARG A 178 3.57 4.65 -3.03
N MET A 179 3.37 3.62 -2.20
CA MET A 179 4.00 3.56 -0.87
C MET A 179 5.53 3.50 -0.97
N LEU A 180 6.08 2.78 -1.96
CA LEU A 180 7.53 2.64 -2.15
C LEU A 180 8.18 3.90 -2.74
N VAL A 181 7.52 4.59 -3.67
CA VAL A 181 8.11 5.71 -4.44
C VAL A 181 7.70 7.08 -3.91
N LEU A 182 6.49 7.22 -3.35
CA LEU A 182 5.94 8.47 -2.83
C LEU A 182 5.68 8.33 -1.32
N VAL A 183 6.76 8.32 -0.55
CA VAL A 183 6.74 8.00 0.88
C VAL A 183 5.98 9.02 1.77
N PHE A 184 5.40 10.11 1.22
CA PHE A 184 4.71 11.14 2.01
C PHE A 184 3.57 11.91 1.29
N GLU A 185 2.49 11.27 0.84
CA GLU A 185 1.21 11.99 0.79
C GLU A 185 0.06 11.14 1.32
N SER A 186 -0.51 11.60 2.44
CA SER A 186 -1.73 11.05 3.02
C SER A 186 -2.92 11.34 2.10
N TYR A 187 -3.51 10.30 1.53
CA TYR A 187 -4.68 10.39 0.65
C TYR A 187 -5.90 9.70 1.29
N ILE A 188 -6.58 10.43 2.19
CA ILE A 188 -7.75 9.90 2.93
C ILE A 188 -9.09 9.98 2.17
N GLU A 189 -9.16 10.55 0.96
CA GLU A 189 -10.45 10.79 0.27
C GLU A 189 -10.74 9.87 -0.93
N PHE A 190 -9.80 9.01 -1.38
CA PHE A 190 -9.97 8.22 -2.62
C PHE A 190 -10.51 6.79 -2.39
N LYS A 191 -10.91 6.42 -1.17
CA LYS A 191 -11.33 5.06 -0.79
C LYS A 191 -12.49 4.51 -1.63
N PHE A 192 -13.51 5.33 -1.87
CA PHE A 192 -14.64 4.95 -2.72
C PHE A 192 -14.23 4.74 -4.18
N ILE A 193 -13.23 5.48 -4.66
CA ILE A 193 -12.76 5.36 -6.04
C ILE A 193 -12.04 4.02 -6.25
N TYR A 194 -11.24 3.56 -5.28
CA TYR A 194 -10.63 2.23 -5.35
C TYR A 194 -11.69 1.11 -5.38
N LEU A 195 -12.74 1.23 -4.56
CA LEU A 195 -13.85 0.27 -4.55
C LEU A 195 -14.63 0.28 -5.88
N LEU A 196 -14.91 1.47 -6.41
CA LEU A 196 -15.62 1.67 -7.68
C LEU A 196 -14.80 1.14 -8.87
N ILE A 197 -13.48 1.33 -8.89
CA ILE A 197 -12.63 0.78 -9.94
C ILE A 197 -12.48 -0.73 -9.78
N GLY A 198 -12.22 -1.23 -8.56
CA GLY A 198 -11.98 -2.65 -8.30
C GLY A 198 -13.17 -3.56 -8.63
N TYR A 199 -14.40 -3.11 -8.37
CA TYR A 199 -15.62 -3.89 -8.64
C TYR A 199 -16.46 -3.37 -9.81
N GLY A 200 -16.46 -2.05 -10.05
CA GLY A 200 -17.29 -1.44 -11.11
C GLY A 200 -16.76 -1.72 -12.51
N MET A 201 -15.45 -1.68 -12.74
CA MET A 201 -14.87 -2.02 -14.05
C MET A 201 -15.20 -3.47 -14.48
N PRO A 202 -14.96 -4.49 -13.64
CA PRO A 202 -15.38 -5.86 -13.93
C PRO A 202 -16.87 -6.01 -14.22
N PHE A 203 -17.71 -5.32 -13.44
CA PHE A 203 -19.17 -5.34 -13.62
C PHE A 203 -19.58 -4.75 -14.98
N ILE A 204 -19.00 -3.60 -15.36
CA ILE A 204 -19.24 -2.99 -16.67
C ILE A 204 -18.83 -3.94 -17.80
N ILE A 205 -17.66 -4.58 -17.71
CA ILE A 205 -17.19 -5.50 -18.76
C ILE A 205 -18.14 -6.69 -18.95
N VAL A 206 -18.64 -7.29 -17.85
CA VAL A 206 -19.62 -8.38 -17.91
C VAL A 206 -20.93 -7.92 -18.55
N ILE A 207 -21.43 -6.73 -18.19
CA ILE A 207 -22.63 -6.14 -18.81
C ILE A 207 -22.44 -5.91 -20.30
N VAL A 208 -21.32 -5.33 -20.73
CA VAL A 208 -21.07 -5.09 -22.16
C VAL A 208 -20.95 -6.42 -22.90
N THR A 209 -20.37 -7.45 -22.29
CA THR A 209 -20.26 -8.79 -22.87
C THR A 209 -21.64 -9.42 -23.10
N GLU A 210 -22.54 -9.32 -22.11
CA GLU A 210 -23.93 -9.77 -22.24
C GLU A 210 -24.70 -8.95 -23.28
N LEU A 211 -24.54 -7.63 -23.27
CA LEU A 211 -25.19 -6.73 -24.22
C LEU A 211 -24.78 -7.03 -25.66
N VAL A 212 -23.48 -7.27 -25.89
CA VAL A 212 -22.97 -7.65 -27.22
C VAL A 212 -23.53 -8.99 -27.66
N GLY A 213 -23.63 -9.98 -26.76
CA GLY A 213 -24.28 -11.25 -27.06
C GLY A 213 -25.76 -11.09 -27.43
N PHE A 214 -26.49 -10.27 -26.66
CA PHE A 214 -27.89 -9.95 -26.94
C PHE A 214 -28.08 -9.27 -28.30
N LEU A 215 -27.26 -8.25 -28.62
CA LEU A 215 -27.31 -7.54 -29.91
C LEU A 215 -26.94 -8.45 -31.08
N SER A 216 -25.99 -9.37 -30.87
CA SER A 216 -25.52 -10.30 -31.90
C SER A 216 -26.42 -11.54 -32.05
N ARG A 217 -27.47 -11.68 -31.22
CA ARG A 217 -28.32 -12.88 -31.12
C ARG A 217 -27.53 -14.18 -30.92
N GLU A 218 -26.41 -14.10 -30.20
CA GLU A 218 -25.57 -15.24 -29.84
C GLU A 218 -25.46 -15.34 -28.32
N GLN A 219 -25.50 -16.56 -27.76
CA GLN A 219 -25.16 -16.75 -26.35
C GLN A 219 -23.63 -16.61 -26.17
N PRO A 220 -23.16 -15.63 -25.38
CA PRO A 220 -21.72 -15.40 -25.18
C PRO A 220 -21.07 -16.41 -24.23
N TYR A 221 -21.87 -17.07 -23.39
CA TYR A 221 -21.43 -17.99 -22.34
C TYR A 221 -21.90 -19.42 -22.60
N GLY A 222 -20.98 -20.38 -22.44
CA GLY A 222 -21.21 -21.80 -22.69
C GLY A 222 -20.82 -22.21 -24.11
N GLN A 223 -19.91 -23.18 -24.23
CA GLN A 223 -19.53 -23.80 -25.50
C GLN A 223 -19.46 -25.32 -25.33
N ASP A 224 -20.36 -26.05 -25.98
CA ASP A 224 -20.43 -27.52 -26.05
C ASP A 224 -20.26 -28.25 -24.69
N GLU A 225 -19.02 -28.47 -24.25
CA GLU A 225 -18.65 -29.17 -23.01
C GLU A 225 -17.96 -28.28 -21.96
N LEU A 226 -17.60 -27.04 -22.32
CA LEU A 226 -16.90 -26.09 -21.44
C LEU A 226 -17.81 -24.93 -21.02
N CYS A 227 -18.01 -24.78 -19.72
CA CYS A 227 -18.76 -23.67 -19.12
C CYS A 227 -17.91 -22.40 -19.02
N TRP A 228 -17.59 -21.81 -20.17
CA TRP A 228 -16.76 -20.62 -20.29
C TRP A 228 -17.27 -19.65 -21.37
N LEU A 229 -16.68 -18.46 -21.43
CA LEU A 229 -16.91 -17.47 -22.48
C LEU A 229 -16.48 -18.03 -23.86
N LYS A 230 -17.35 -17.88 -24.85
CA LYS A 230 -17.15 -18.43 -26.20
C LYS A 230 -15.99 -17.73 -26.93
N THR A 231 -15.02 -18.51 -27.40
CA THR A 231 -13.90 -17.99 -28.21
C THR A 231 -14.11 -18.37 -29.68
N PRO A 232 -13.74 -17.52 -30.67
CA PRO A 232 -12.93 -16.30 -30.58
C PRO A 232 -13.70 -14.98 -30.40
N ASN A 233 -15.02 -14.95 -30.62
CA ASN A 233 -15.79 -13.71 -30.76
C ASN A 233 -15.79 -12.79 -29.53
N TYR A 234 -15.54 -13.32 -28.33
CA TYR A 234 -15.61 -12.56 -27.07
C TYR A 234 -14.25 -12.36 -26.37
N VAL A 235 -13.14 -12.68 -27.04
CA VAL A 235 -11.76 -12.48 -26.52
C VAL A 235 -11.45 -11.00 -26.26
N TRP A 236 -12.17 -10.08 -26.93
CA TRP A 236 -12.04 -8.63 -26.72
C TRP A 236 -12.43 -8.20 -25.30
N ALA A 237 -13.24 -8.97 -24.58
CA ALA A 237 -13.62 -8.64 -23.20
C ALA A 237 -12.39 -8.57 -22.28
N PHE A 238 -11.39 -9.43 -22.50
CA PHE A 238 -10.12 -9.45 -21.77
C PHE A 238 -9.10 -8.42 -22.26
N ASN A 239 -9.01 -8.26 -23.59
CA ASN A 239 -7.95 -7.46 -24.19
C ASN A 239 -8.31 -5.97 -24.30
N GLY A 240 -9.59 -5.63 -24.42
CA GLY A 240 -10.07 -4.25 -24.57
C GLY A 240 -9.60 -3.30 -23.46
N PRO A 241 -9.77 -3.65 -22.17
CA PRO A 241 -9.28 -2.84 -21.05
C PRO A 241 -7.77 -2.56 -21.11
N VAL A 242 -6.97 -3.55 -21.49
CA VAL A 242 -5.50 -3.45 -21.55
C VAL A 242 -5.05 -2.51 -22.69
N PHE A 243 -5.71 -2.59 -23.85
CA PHE A 243 -5.42 -1.68 -24.97
C PHE A 243 -5.78 -0.23 -24.65
N LEU A 244 -6.90 0.02 -23.97
CA LEU A 244 -7.28 1.37 -23.56
C LEU A 244 -6.26 1.98 -22.60
N LEU A 245 -5.80 1.21 -21.60
CA LEU A 245 -4.81 1.67 -20.63
C LEU A 245 -3.45 1.97 -21.29
N THR A 246 -2.98 1.11 -22.20
CA THR A 246 -1.71 1.32 -22.90
C THR A 246 -1.76 2.44 -23.94
N SER A 247 -2.94 2.74 -24.51
CA SER A 247 -3.12 3.85 -25.44
C SER A 247 -3.08 5.23 -24.76
N ASP A 248 -3.62 5.37 -23.54
CA ASP A 248 -3.58 6.64 -22.77
C ASP A 248 -2.14 7.03 -22.38
N GLU A 249 -1.30 6.04 -22.14
CA GLU A 249 0.10 6.25 -21.76
C GLU A 249 0.98 6.65 -22.97
N GLY A 250 0.54 6.33 -24.18
CA GLY A 250 1.13 6.78 -25.45
C GLY A 250 0.83 8.25 -25.78
N GLU A 251 -0.34 8.75 -25.36
CA GLU A 251 -0.75 10.16 -25.53
C GLU A 251 0.03 11.09 -24.59
N LYS A 252 0.23 10.70 -23.32
CA LYS A 252 0.97 11.50 -22.32
C LYS A 252 2.47 11.63 -22.57
N ARG A 253 3.05 10.79 -23.43
CA ARG A 253 4.48 10.82 -23.78
C ARG A 253 4.80 11.64 -25.03
N ARG A 254 3.80 12.19 -25.72
CA ARG A 254 3.98 12.99 -26.94
C ARG A 254 3.67 14.45 -26.69
#